data_AF-A0A521CG29-F1
#
_entry.id   AF-A0A521CG29-F1
#
_cell.length_a   1.000
_cell.length_b   1.000
_cell.length_c   1.000
_cell.angle_alpha   90.00
_cell.angle_beta   90.00
_cell.angle_gamma   90.00
#
_symmetry.space_group_name_H-M   'P 1'
#
loop_
_entity.id
_entity.type
_entity.pdbx_description
1 polymer ?
#
loop_
_entity_poly.entity_id
_entity_poly.type
_entity_poly.pdbx_seq_one_letter_code
_entity_poly.pdbx_strand_id
1 'polypeptide(L)'
;MAVLEAFLVSLAANATYGLTNYTVSKVMDAVRKEKPELEAKAEQAVASGNVGELPDLAAGALEVAAASGTVEIRSAAIEAVRSAVFDHQHGHITIGGSRVYAPTLQTGGSHGATGQTSITENTSLKSAGTEIKIGKGASIRITGNANIRQN
;
A
#
# COMPACT_ATOMS: atom_id res chain seq x y z
N MET A 1 -13.55 17.13 2.04
CA MET A 1 -12.81 15.86 2.11
C MET A 1 -12.54 15.44 0.68
N ALA A 2 -11.27 15.26 0.30
CA ALA A 2 -10.92 14.93 -1.09
C ALA A 2 -11.47 13.54 -1.46
N VAL A 3 -11.78 13.29 -2.73
CA VAL A 3 -12.37 12.00 -3.17
C VAL A 3 -11.46 10.82 -2.84
N LEU A 4 -10.15 10.98 -3.05
CA LEU A 4 -9.16 9.96 -2.75
C LEU A 4 -9.03 9.69 -1.25
N GLU A 5 -9.09 10.75 -0.44
CA GLU A 5 -9.11 10.66 1.02
C GLU A 5 -10.37 9.93 1.51
N ALA A 6 -11.54 10.28 0.98
CA ALA A 6 -12.81 9.64 1.28
C ALA A 6 -12.79 8.14 0.92
N PHE A 7 -12.17 7.79 -0.21
CA PHE A 7 -12.01 6.41 -0.64
C PHE A 7 -11.05 5.64 0.26
N LEU A 8 -9.90 6.22 0.62
CA LEU A 8 -8.95 5.61 1.57
C LEU A 8 -9.56 5.43 2.97
N VAL A 9 -10.34 6.40 3.46
CA VAL A 9 -11.10 6.28 4.71
C VAL A 9 -12.17 5.20 4.59
N SER A 10 -12.89 5.12 3.48
CA SER A 10 -13.90 4.09 3.25
C SER A 10 -13.29 2.70 3.12
N LEU A 11 -12.13 2.59 2.47
CA LEU A 11 -11.31 1.38 2.42
C LEU A 11 -10.91 0.98 3.84
N ALA A 12 -10.45 1.95 4.64
CA ALA A 12 -10.08 1.76 6.04
C ALA A 12 -11.25 1.36 6.95
N ALA A 13 -12.47 1.82 6.64
CA ALA A 13 -13.67 1.58 7.43
C ALA A 13 -14.44 0.30 7.06
N ASN A 14 -14.46 -0.10 5.78
CA ASN A 14 -15.23 -1.25 5.30
C ASN A 14 -14.48 -2.58 5.32
N ALA A 15 -13.17 -2.55 5.23
CA ALA A 15 -12.39 -3.72 5.59
C ALA A 15 -11.80 -3.44 6.97
N THR A 16 -11.64 -4.48 7.77
CA THR A 16 -10.86 -4.47 9.01
C THR A 16 -9.44 -4.01 8.68
N TYR A 17 -9.22 -2.70 8.54
CA TYR A 17 -7.98 -2.07 8.11
C TYR A 17 -7.45 -1.19 9.23
N GLY A 18 -6.21 -1.43 9.63
CA GLY A 18 -5.44 -0.54 10.47
C GLY A 18 -4.87 0.68 9.71
N LEU A 19 -5.55 1.19 8.68
CA LEU A 19 -5.25 2.53 8.16
C LEU A 19 -5.90 3.52 9.13
N THR A 20 -5.21 3.80 10.23
CA THR A 20 -5.69 4.81 11.19
C THR A 20 -5.92 6.13 10.46
N ASN A 21 -6.86 6.98 10.93
CA ASN A 21 -7.05 8.32 10.36
C ASN A 21 -5.73 9.12 10.29
N TYR A 22 -4.79 8.84 11.21
CA TYR A 22 -3.43 9.37 11.20
C TYR A 22 -2.61 8.88 9.99
N THR A 23 -2.69 7.60 9.63
CA THR A 23 -2.03 7.03 8.44
C THR A 23 -2.62 7.61 7.16
N VAL A 24 -3.95 7.74 7.07
CA VAL A 24 -4.62 8.33 5.89
C VAL A 24 -4.20 9.79 5.72
N SER A 25 -4.17 10.58 6.79
CA SER A 25 -3.71 11.97 6.74
C SER A 25 -2.26 12.07 6.25
N LYS A 26 -1.36 11.22 6.75
CA LYS A 26 0.05 11.17 6.32
C LYS A 26 0.20 10.79 4.85
N VAL A 27 -0.60 9.83 4.38
CA VAL A 27 -0.67 9.43 2.97
C VAL A 27 -1.11 10.61 2.11
N MET A 28 -2.18 11.30 2.50
CA MET A 28 -2.69 12.45 1.74
C MET A 28 -1.74 13.65 1.77
N ASP A 29 -1.00 13.87 2.86
CA ASP A 29 0.04 14.91 2.91
C ASP A 29 1.20 14.61 1.95
N ALA A 30 1.62 13.34 1.86
CA ALA A 30 2.65 12.91 0.91
C ALA A 30 2.16 13.01 -0.54
N VAL A 31 0.93 12.56 -0.81
CA VAL A 31 0.29 12.68 -2.14
C VAL A 31 0.21 14.14 -2.58
N ARG A 32 -0.28 15.04 -1.73
CA ARG A 32 -0.40 16.47 -2.08
C ARG A 32 0.95 17.12 -2.35
N LYS A 33 2.01 16.65 -1.69
CA LYS A 33 3.35 17.19 -1.85
C LYS A 33 4.07 16.65 -3.08
N GLU A 34 3.93 15.36 -3.38
CA GLU A 34 4.75 14.67 -4.38
C GLU A 34 4.00 14.29 -5.65
N LYS A 35 2.70 13.98 -5.55
CA LYS A 35 1.84 13.59 -6.68
C LYS A 35 0.42 14.15 -6.57
N PRO A 36 0.23 15.48 -6.57
CA PRO A 36 -1.08 16.11 -6.45
C PRO A 36 -2.06 15.70 -7.56
N GLU A 37 -1.56 15.24 -8.71
CA GLU A 37 -2.37 14.74 -9.82
C GLU A 37 -3.21 13.50 -9.46
N LEU A 38 -2.85 12.74 -8.41
CA LEU A 38 -3.64 11.59 -7.96
C LEU A 38 -4.99 12.01 -7.38
N GLU A 39 -5.06 13.13 -6.66
CA GLU A 39 -6.33 13.68 -6.17
C GLU A 39 -7.21 14.13 -7.35
N ALA A 40 -6.63 14.86 -8.30
CA ALA A 40 -7.36 15.34 -9.48
C ALA A 40 -7.92 14.18 -10.33
N LYS A 41 -7.16 13.09 -10.48
CA LYS A 41 -7.62 11.88 -11.17
C LYS A 41 -8.73 11.16 -10.42
N ALA A 42 -8.68 11.11 -9.10
CA ALA A 42 -9.73 10.51 -8.29
C ALA A 42 -11.05 11.28 -8.42
N GLU A 43 -10.98 12.61 -8.39
CA GLU A 43 -12.13 13.48 -8.63
C GLU A 43 -12.71 13.29 -10.03
N GLN A 44 -11.86 13.21 -11.05
CA GLN A 44 -12.27 12.95 -12.43
C GLN A 44 -12.88 11.56 -12.62
N ALA A 45 -12.36 10.54 -11.96
CA ALA A 45 -12.89 9.17 -11.99
C ALA A 45 -14.31 9.12 -11.42
N VAL A 46 -14.58 9.82 -10.32
CA VAL A 46 -15.95 9.92 -9.76
C VAL A 46 -16.85 10.73 -10.68
N ALA A 47 -16.38 11.88 -11.19
CA ALA A 47 -17.17 12.74 -12.07
C ALA A 47 -17.56 12.05 -13.40
N SER A 48 -16.70 11.15 -13.90
CA SER A 48 -16.94 10.37 -15.13
C SER A 48 -17.68 9.05 -14.89
N GLY A 49 -17.99 8.71 -13.64
CA GLY A 49 -18.59 7.43 -13.27
C GLY A 49 -17.64 6.23 -13.36
N ASN A 50 -16.35 6.45 -13.65
CA ASN A 50 -15.33 5.43 -13.78
C ASN A 50 -14.69 5.08 -12.42
N VAL A 51 -15.52 4.74 -11.44
CA VAL A 51 -15.09 4.43 -10.06
C VAL A 51 -14.19 3.20 -9.96
N GLY A 52 -14.07 2.40 -11.02
CA GLY A 52 -13.17 1.24 -11.10
C GLY A 52 -11.68 1.58 -11.05
N GLU A 53 -11.30 2.84 -11.26
CA GLU A 53 -9.91 3.31 -11.17
C GLU A 53 -9.50 3.73 -9.75
N LEU A 54 -10.46 3.95 -8.85
CA LEU A 54 -10.20 4.39 -7.47
C LEU A 54 -9.28 3.43 -6.67
N PRO A 55 -9.39 2.09 -6.79
CA PRO A 55 -8.45 1.17 -6.14
C PRO A 55 -6.99 1.36 -6.59
N ASP A 56 -6.76 1.59 -7.88
CA ASP A 56 -5.41 1.78 -8.43
C ASP A 56 -4.82 3.14 -8.00
N LEU A 57 -5.66 4.18 -7.95
CA LEU A 57 -5.27 5.50 -7.43
C LEU A 57 -4.93 5.44 -5.92
N ALA A 58 -5.68 4.66 -5.15
CA ALA A 58 -5.39 4.41 -3.73
C ALA A 58 -4.08 3.63 -3.54
N ALA A 59 -3.79 2.64 -4.39
CA ALA A 59 -2.52 1.94 -4.39
C ALA A 59 -1.35 2.91 -4.67
N GLY A 60 -1.50 3.79 -5.66
CA GLY A 60 -0.51 4.84 -5.96
C GLY A 60 -0.29 5.82 -4.79
N ALA A 61 -1.35 6.17 -4.05
CA ALA A 61 -1.24 7.01 -2.86
C ALA A 61 -0.40 6.35 -1.75
N LEU A 62 -0.61 5.06 -1.51
CA LEU A 62 0.16 4.28 -0.53
C LEU A 62 1.64 4.14 -0.94
N GLU A 63 1.91 4.02 -2.24
CA GLU A 63 3.28 3.98 -2.78
C GLU A 63 4.03 5.30 -2.52
N VAL A 64 3.37 6.45 -2.74
CA VAL A 64 3.97 7.77 -2.46
C VAL A 64 4.29 7.95 -0.97
N ALA A 65 3.40 7.48 -0.09
CA ALA A 65 3.62 7.53 1.35
C ALA A 65 4.76 6.63 1.82
N ALA A 66 4.91 5.46 1.18
CA ALA A 66 5.96 4.49 1.47
C ALA A 66 7.34 4.99 1.01
N ALA A 67 7.40 5.72 -0.10
CA ALA A 67 8.62 6.30 -0.63
C ALA A 67 9.23 7.38 0.28
N SER A 68 8.39 8.17 0.96
CA SER A 68 8.78 9.41 1.65
C SER A 68 8.84 9.29 3.18
N GLY A 69 8.41 8.16 3.77
CA GLY A 69 8.29 8.05 5.22
C GLY A 69 8.08 6.64 5.76
N THR A 70 7.39 6.54 6.90
CA THR A 70 7.04 5.25 7.51
C THR A 70 5.58 4.91 7.23
N VAL A 71 5.35 3.75 6.62
CA VAL A 71 4.01 3.20 6.40
C VAL A 71 3.86 1.93 7.24
N GLU A 72 2.86 1.92 8.12
CA GLU A 72 2.48 0.73 8.88
C GLU A 72 1.13 0.21 8.39
N ILE A 73 1.12 -1.04 7.95
CA ILE A 73 -0.06 -1.81 7.55
C ILE A 73 -0.22 -2.92 8.57
N ARG A 74 -1.21 -2.79 9.46
CA ARG A 74 -1.47 -3.78 10.52
C ARG A 74 -2.87 -4.37 10.44
N SER A 75 -2.95 -5.69 10.61
CA SER A 75 -4.20 -6.46 10.68
C SER A 75 -5.15 -6.19 9.52
N ALA A 76 -4.62 -5.84 8.35
CA ALA A 76 -5.38 -5.36 7.20
C ALA A 76 -5.68 -6.47 6.19
N ALA A 77 -6.82 -6.39 5.51
CA ALA A 77 -7.13 -7.24 4.36
C ALA A 77 -7.15 -6.39 3.07
N ILE A 78 -6.08 -6.47 2.29
CA ILE A 78 -5.96 -5.82 0.97
C ILE A 78 -6.37 -6.81 -0.10
N GLU A 79 -7.54 -6.59 -0.70
CA GLU A 79 -8.09 -7.41 -1.78
C GLU A 79 -8.56 -6.51 -2.94
N ALA A 80 -8.55 -7.04 -4.17
CA ALA A 80 -9.09 -6.41 -5.38
C ALA A 80 -8.29 -5.26 -6.03
N VAL A 81 -6.99 -5.14 -5.76
CA VAL A 81 -6.09 -4.26 -6.54
C VAL A 81 -5.47 -5.01 -7.71
N ARG A 82 -5.40 -4.40 -8.90
CA ARG A 82 -4.79 -5.00 -10.10
C ARG A 82 -3.31 -5.30 -9.90
N SER A 83 -2.64 -4.47 -9.10
CA SER A 83 -1.28 -4.66 -8.63
C SER A 83 -1.07 -3.99 -7.28
N ALA A 84 -0.26 -4.59 -6.41
CA ALA A 84 0.19 -3.98 -5.16
C ALA A 84 1.71 -3.82 -5.16
N VAL A 85 2.19 -2.57 -5.17
CA VAL A 85 3.62 -2.25 -5.10
C VAL A 85 3.90 -1.52 -3.80
N PHE A 86 4.70 -2.15 -2.95
CA PHE A 86 5.20 -1.56 -1.70
C PHE A 86 6.69 -1.26 -1.88
N ASP A 87 7.00 -0.13 -2.52
CA ASP A 87 8.37 0.37 -2.71
C ASP A 87 8.78 1.25 -1.53
N HIS A 88 9.74 0.78 -0.74
CA HIS A 88 10.20 1.51 0.43
C HIS A 88 11.17 2.65 0.10
N GLN A 89 11.62 2.83 -1.15
CA GLN A 89 12.63 3.81 -1.57
C GLN A 89 13.64 4.20 -0.48
N HIS A 90 13.45 5.34 0.21
CA HIS A 90 14.28 5.77 1.34
C HIS A 90 13.59 5.62 2.72
N GLY A 91 12.31 5.26 2.73
CA GLY A 91 11.46 5.09 3.89
C GLY A 91 11.41 3.68 4.48
N HIS A 92 10.44 3.47 5.35
CA HIS A 92 10.24 2.22 6.09
C HIS A 92 8.80 1.72 5.94
N ILE A 93 8.63 0.51 5.42
CA ILE A 93 7.33 -0.15 5.33
C ILE A 93 7.28 -1.28 6.35
N THR A 94 6.22 -1.34 7.16
CA THR A 94 5.93 -2.49 8.03
C THR A 94 4.57 -3.08 7.67
N ILE A 95 4.54 -4.37 7.35
CA ILE A 95 3.33 -5.14 7.06
C ILE A 95 3.21 -6.23 8.11
N GLY A 96 2.24 -6.11 9.03
CA GLY A 96 2.02 -7.04 10.13
C GLY A 96 0.57 -7.49 10.22
N GLY A 97 0.31 -8.74 10.60
CA GLY A 97 -1.03 -9.29 10.80
C GLY A 97 -1.94 -9.30 9.57
N SER A 98 -1.40 -9.06 8.38
CA SER A 98 -2.21 -8.62 7.23
C SER A 98 -2.37 -9.71 6.17
N ARG A 99 -3.44 -9.64 5.38
CA ARG A 99 -3.67 -10.46 4.18
C ARG A 99 -3.68 -9.54 2.98
N VAL A 100 -2.79 -9.76 2.03
CA VAL A 100 -2.71 -8.98 0.79
C VAL A 100 -2.90 -9.92 -0.38
N TYR A 101 -3.84 -9.59 -1.27
CA TYR A 101 -4.13 -10.30 -2.50
C TYR A 101 -4.13 -9.32 -3.67
N ALA A 102 -3.22 -9.55 -4.61
CA ALA A 102 -3.13 -8.81 -5.87
C ALA A 102 -2.63 -9.74 -6.97
N PRO A 103 -3.12 -9.68 -8.22
CA PRO A 103 -2.60 -10.46 -9.34
C PRO A 103 -1.09 -10.27 -9.59
N THR A 104 -0.55 -9.12 -9.20
CA THR A 104 0.88 -8.84 -9.17
C THR A 104 1.21 -8.13 -7.87
N LEU A 105 2.18 -8.64 -7.12
CA LEU A 105 2.58 -8.10 -5.83
C LEU A 105 4.09 -7.90 -5.78
N GLN A 106 4.53 -6.69 -5.44
CA GLN A 106 5.94 -6.37 -5.24
C GLN A 106 6.13 -5.76 -3.86
N THR A 107 7.10 -6.27 -3.10
CA THR A 107 7.49 -5.74 -1.78
C THR A 107 8.99 -5.54 -1.71
N GLY A 108 9.46 -4.40 -1.21
CA GLY A 108 10.89 -4.11 -1.07
C GLY A 108 11.25 -2.74 -1.64
N GLY A 109 12.48 -2.59 -2.13
CA GLY A 109 12.97 -1.36 -2.74
C GLY A 109 13.22 -1.51 -4.24
N SER A 110 13.02 -0.42 -4.98
CA SER A 110 13.47 -0.31 -6.38
C SER A 110 14.93 0.14 -6.48
N HIS A 111 15.43 0.39 -7.71
CA HIS A 111 16.83 0.76 -7.93
C HIS A 111 17.17 2.07 -7.19
N GLY A 112 18.27 2.05 -6.42
CA GLY A 112 18.70 3.21 -5.62
C GLY A 112 17.99 3.36 -4.26
N ALA A 113 17.08 2.45 -3.92
CA ALA A 113 16.46 2.43 -2.60
C ALA A 113 17.50 2.18 -1.49
N THR A 114 17.34 2.87 -0.36
CA THR A 114 18.14 2.75 0.87
C THR A 114 17.29 2.40 2.09
N GLY A 115 15.98 2.33 1.92
CA GLY A 115 15.00 2.09 2.96
C GLY A 115 14.88 0.62 3.36
N GLN A 116 13.75 0.30 3.99
CA GLN A 116 13.48 -1.05 4.47
C GLN A 116 12.00 -1.43 4.45
N THR A 117 11.69 -2.67 4.04
CA THR A 117 10.40 -3.32 4.25
C THR A 117 10.52 -4.42 5.29
N SER A 118 9.63 -4.44 6.28
CA SER A 118 9.49 -5.51 7.27
C SER A 118 8.13 -6.17 7.10
N ILE A 119 8.10 -7.47 6.84
CA ILE A 119 6.88 -8.28 6.80
C ILE A 119 6.92 -9.15 8.05
N THR A 120 5.94 -9.03 8.94
CA THR A 120 5.94 -9.65 10.28
C THR A 120 4.57 -10.25 10.60
N GLU A 121 4.46 -10.91 11.76
CA GLU A 121 3.19 -11.24 12.43
C GLU A 121 2.11 -11.88 11.53
N ASN A 122 1.97 -13.22 11.44
CA ASN A 122 0.78 -13.86 10.82
C ASN A 122 0.32 -13.25 9.46
N THR A 123 1.26 -12.77 8.64
CA THR A 123 0.97 -12.07 7.39
C THR A 123 0.91 -13.03 6.21
N SER A 124 -0.01 -12.81 5.28
CA SER A 124 -0.17 -13.58 4.04
C SER A 124 -0.12 -12.65 2.84
N LEU A 125 0.84 -12.84 1.94
CA LEU A 125 0.97 -12.12 0.67
C LEU A 125 0.69 -13.10 -0.48
N LYS A 126 -0.40 -12.88 -1.21
CA LYS A 126 -0.87 -13.80 -2.25
C LYS A 126 -0.94 -13.09 -3.60
N SER A 127 -0.35 -13.72 -4.61
CA SER A 127 -0.43 -13.36 -6.01
C SER A 127 -0.95 -14.53 -6.84
N ALA A 128 -1.28 -14.31 -8.11
CA ALA A 128 -1.90 -15.28 -9.02
C ALA A 128 -1.22 -16.67 -9.02
N GLY A 129 -1.63 -17.54 -8.08
CA GLY A 129 -1.08 -18.88 -7.89
C GLY A 129 0.09 -19.00 -6.89
N THR A 130 0.59 -17.90 -6.32
CA THR A 130 1.69 -17.91 -5.33
C THR A 130 1.28 -17.30 -4.00
N GLU A 131 1.84 -17.82 -2.90
CA GLU A 131 1.51 -17.35 -1.55
C GLU A 131 2.73 -17.38 -0.65
N ILE A 132 2.99 -16.27 0.04
CA ILE A 132 3.99 -16.14 1.11
C ILE A 132 3.24 -15.99 2.42
N LYS A 133 3.41 -16.95 3.33
CA LYS A 133 2.87 -16.89 4.69
C LYS A 133 3.98 -16.73 5.71
N ILE A 134 3.83 -15.73 6.57
CA ILE A 134 4.70 -15.51 7.72
C ILE A 134 3.91 -15.88 8.96
N GLY A 135 4.42 -16.84 9.74
CA GLY A 135 3.81 -17.24 11.02
C GLY A 135 4.09 -16.24 12.15
N LYS A 136 3.45 -16.47 13.30
CA LYS A 136 3.69 -15.69 14.51
C LYS A 136 5.17 -15.79 14.93
N GLY A 137 5.79 -14.63 15.18
CA GLY A 137 7.20 -14.54 15.60
C GLY A 137 8.22 -14.63 14.45
N ALA A 138 7.79 -14.87 13.21
CA ALA A 138 8.65 -14.82 12.04
C ALA A 138 8.62 -13.42 11.39
N SER A 139 9.70 -13.08 10.67
CA SER A 139 9.77 -11.84 9.90
C SER A 139 10.64 -11.99 8.65
N ILE A 140 10.25 -11.31 7.58
CA ILE A 140 11.12 -11.04 6.42
C ILE A 140 11.51 -9.56 6.49
N ARG A 141 12.82 -9.29 6.40
CA ARG A 141 13.36 -7.93 6.29
C ARG A 141 14.03 -7.76 4.93
N ILE A 142 13.64 -6.74 4.22
CA ILE A 142 14.13 -6.39 2.88
C ILE A 142 14.73 -4.98 2.98
N THR A 143 15.99 -4.80 2.59
CA THR A 143 16.71 -3.53 2.69
C THR A 143 17.36 -3.15 1.37
N GLY A 144 17.54 -1.86 1.14
CA GLY A 144 18.21 -1.36 -0.07
C GLY A 144 17.41 -1.67 -1.33
N ASN A 145 18.07 -2.01 -2.43
CA ASN A 145 17.41 -2.31 -3.70
C ASN A 145 16.82 -3.73 -3.81
N ALA A 146 16.81 -4.50 -2.71
CA ALA A 146 16.24 -5.84 -2.71
C ALA A 146 14.70 -5.78 -2.79
N ASN A 147 14.10 -6.71 -3.53
CA ASN A 147 12.65 -6.84 -3.62
C ASN A 147 12.21 -8.29 -3.84
N ILE A 148 10.97 -8.56 -3.44
CA ILE A 148 10.24 -9.78 -3.73
C ILE A 148 9.11 -9.41 -4.68
N ARG A 149 9.07 -10.07 -5.83
CA ARG A 149 7.99 -9.92 -6.81
C ARG A 149 7.27 -11.26 -6.99
N GLN A 150 5.97 -11.23 -6.80
CA GLN A 150 5.05 -12.31 -7.10
C GLN A 150 4.21 -11.88 -8.32
N ASN A 151 4.17 -12.73 -9.34
CA ASN A 151 3.30 -12.56 -10.51
C ASN A 151 2.22 -13.66 -10.54
#